data_AF-A0A7K1HBA1-F1
#
_entry.id   AF-A0A7K1HBA1-F1
#
_cell.length_a   1.000
_cell.length_b   1.000
_cell.length_c   1.000
_cell.angle_alpha   90.00
_cell.angle_beta   90.00
_cell.angle_gamma   90.00
#
_symmetry.space_group_name_H-M   'P 1'
#
loop_
_entity.id
_entity.type
_entity.pdbx_description
1 polymer ?
#
loop_
_entity_poly.entity_id
_entity_poly.type
_entity_poly.pdbx_seq_one_letter_code
_entity_poly.pdbx_strand_id
1 'polypeptide(L)'
;MLRIVTHIERLLLVHDCVIVPKFGGFVLQAVPAMQHKEEHTFRPLRKEIGFNMTLQHNDGLLPESYMQMHEVSYRQAQLMLEEDVEDIKNILQQYGKLSLGVLGSFSIGEEGQMIFHPGETDLFSVGSYGLPVFHFPVLAPLEMEREEAVLLTSQKEKKDTLYIPISRKLIRTVMASAAAVALFLLVSTPVRDVNQEAYTASFVPTGMVVQKPVLLEAVLPDSTVAEADTKQESSEEVIAREVKKVVSVPAPEKKAFVSRPVVVQPKKMYHIVIASFPSESQADEFIAGVDRNECKHVSKVVRDGKYRIYADKFDNREAAESYMATLRSNPKYKDAWLFISR
;
A
#
# COMPACT_ATOMS: atom_id res chain seq x y z
N MET A 1 19.05 4.24 49.73
CA MET A 1 18.36 4.06 48.44
C MET A 1 17.27 3.02 48.67
N LEU A 2 16.04 3.27 48.24
CA LEU A 2 14.92 2.33 48.47
C LEU A 2 15.12 1.06 47.63
N ARG A 3 14.85 -0.13 48.20
CA ARG A 3 15.13 -1.41 47.52
C ARG A 3 14.37 -1.49 46.20
N ILE A 4 13.09 -1.15 46.27
CA ILE A 4 12.09 -1.21 45.18
C ILE A 4 12.51 -0.49 43.90
N VAL A 5 13.30 0.59 43.97
CA VAL A 5 13.78 1.33 42.78
C VAL A 5 14.60 0.40 41.89
N THR A 6 15.55 -0.34 42.47
CA THR A 6 16.39 -1.32 41.78
C THR A 6 15.57 -2.41 41.08
N HIS A 7 14.46 -2.82 41.67
CA HIS A 7 13.56 -3.84 41.11
C HIS A 7 12.73 -3.29 39.95
N ILE A 8 12.17 -2.08 40.11
CA ILE A 8 11.42 -1.41 39.04
C ILE A 8 12.35 -1.14 37.84
N GLU A 9 13.54 -0.57 38.07
CA GLU A 9 14.54 -0.31 37.03
C GLU A 9 14.93 -1.60 36.29
N ARG A 10 15.23 -2.70 37.01
CA ARG A 10 15.54 -4.00 36.38
C ARG A 10 14.37 -4.55 35.55
N LEU A 11 13.15 -4.49 36.08
CA LEU A 11 11.97 -5.02 35.38
C LEU A 11 11.62 -4.20 34.13
N LEU A 12 11.76 -2.88 34.17
CA LEU A 12 11.50 -1.99 33.02
C LEU A 12 12.50 -2.13 31.86
N LEU A 13 13.65 -2.78 32.07
CA LEU A 13 14.53 -3.21 30.97
C LEU A 13 13.96 -4.39 30.15
N VAL A 14 13.00 -5.14 30.71
CA VAL A 14 12.43 -6.38 30.13
C VAL A 14 10.94 -6.23 29.79
N HIS A 15 10.20 -5.44 30.57
CA HIS A 15 8.75 -5.28 30.49
C HIS A 15 8.35 -3.81 30.26
N ASP A 16 7.37 -3.57 29.40
CA ASP A 16 6.85 -2.20 29.13
C ASP A 16 5.88 -1.68 30.22
N CYS A 17 5.57 -2.49 31.23
CA CYS A 17 4.71 -2.12 32.35
C CYS A 17 5.14 -2.86 33.62
N VAL A 18 5.17 -2.17 34.76
CA VAL A 18 5.47 -2.74 36.09
C VAL A 18 4.56 -2.08 37.11
N ILE A 19 3.69 -2.87 37.76
CA ILE A 19 2.68 -2.37 38.69
C ILE A 19 3.15 -2.50 40.14
N VAL A 20 3.26 -1.35 40.83
CA VAL A 20 3.49 -1.28 42.27
C VAL A 20 2.15 -1.37 43.01
N PRO A 21 1.85 -2.48 43.72
CA PRO A 21 0.57 -2.67 44.37
C PRO A 21 0.28 -1.55 45.38
N LYS A 22 -0.98 -1.09 45.45
CA LYS A 22 -1.42 0.00 46.35
C LYS A 22 -0.70 1.35 46.14
N PHE A 23 -0.05 1.57 44.99
CA PHE A 23 0.63 2.84 44.65
C PHE A 23 0.35 3.28 43.20
N GLY A 24 0.56 2.41 42.21
CA GLY A 24 0.35 2.70 40.79
C GLY A 24 1.33 1.94 39.89
N GLY A 25 1.18 2.06 38.57
CA GLY A 25 2.05 1.38 37.60
C GLY A 25 2.94 2.32 36.80
N PHE A 26 4.21 1.93 36.64
CA PHE A 26 5.13 2.53 35.67
C PHE A 26 4.88 1.90 34.30
N VAL A 27 4.81 2.72 33.26
CA VAL A 27 4.51 2.31 31.88
C VAL A 27 5.51 2.96 30.94
N LEU A 28 6.12 2.17 30.06
CA LEU A 28 7.00 2.66 29.01
C LEU A 28 6.22 2.83 27.70
N GLN A 29 6.03 4.07 27.27
CA GLN A 29 5.40 4.38 26.00
C GLN A 29 6.47 4.49 24.90
N ALA A 30 6.37 3.66 23.87
CA ALA A 30 7.24 3.77 22.69
C ALA A 30 6.92 5.05 21.89
N VAL A 31 7.91 5.92 21.73
CA VAL A 31 7.84 7.13 20.90
C VAL A 31 8.63 6.86 19.61
N PRO A 32 7.98 6.93 18.43
CA PRO A 32 8.62 6.57 17.16
C PRO A 32 9.80 7.48 16.82
N ALA A 33 10.68 6.99 15.94
CA ALA A 33 11.71 7.83 15.33
C ALA A 33 11.06 9.00 14.58
N MET A 34 11.55 10.22 14.80
CA MET A 34 10.96 11.44 14.25
C MET A 34 12.02 12.42 13.76
N GLN A 35 11.72 13.08 12.64
CA GLN A 35 12.47 14.21 12.13
C GLN A 35 11.84 15.51 12.64
N HIS A 36 12.56 16.25 13.48
CA HIS A 36 12.24 17.64 13.80
C HIS A 36 12.71 18.51 12.64
N LYS A 37 11.77 18.94 11.80
CA LYS A 37 12.07 19.67 10.56
C LYS A 37 12.73 21.03 10.80
N GLU A 38 12.35 21.74 11.85
CA GLU A 38 12.88 23.05 12.22
C GLU A 38 14.32 22.96 12.77
N GLU A 39 14.58 21.97 13.62
CA GLU A 39 15.92 21.65 14.16
C GLU A 39 16.82 20.88 13.18
N HIS A 40 16.30 20.54 11.99
CA HIS A 40 16.92 19.62 11.00
C HIS A 40 17.45 18.32 11.64
N THR A 41 16.79 17.83 12.69
CA THR A 41 17.33 16.83 13.61
C THR A 41 16.49 15.55 13.61
N PHE A 42 17.16 14.42 13.50
CA PHE A 42 16.58 13.08 13.56
C PHE A 42 16.78 12.50 14.96
N ARG A 43 15.66 12.18 15.62
CA ARG A 43 15.64 11.50 16.92
C ARG A 43 15.25 10.04 16.69
N PRO A 44 15.96 9.05 17.26
CA PRO A 44 15.65 7.63 17.09
C PRO A 44 14.32 7.27 17.77
N LEU A 45 13.86 6.03 17.52
CA LEU A 45 12.87 5.37 18.38
C LEU A 45 13.36 5.44 19.83
N ARG A 46 12.50 5.77 20.78
CA ARG A 46 12.79 5.68 22.22
C ARG A 46 11.59 5.16 22.99
N LYS A 47 11.77 4.87 24.26
CA LYS A 47 10.66 4.74 25.22
C LYS A 47 10.67 5.95 26.14
N GLU A 48 9.50 6.45 26.52
CA GLU A 48 9.33 7.45 27.57
C GLU A 48 8.57 6.80 28.74
N ILE A 49 8.98 7.09 29.98
CA ILE A 49 8.34 6.55 31.18
C ILE A 49 7.17 7.43 31.59
N GLY A 50 6.02 6.82 31.82
CA GLY A 50 4.87 7.41 32.49
C GLY A 50 4.54 6.65 33.76
N PHE A 51 3.73 7.26 34.62
CA PHE A 51 3.18 6.63 35.81
C PHE A 51 1.67 6.80 35.88
N ASN A 52 0.96 5.76 36.27
CA ASN A 52 -0.50 5.75 36.35
C ASN A 52 -0.99 5.16 37.68
N MET A 53 -1.52 6.02 38.55
CA MET A 53 -2.07 5.69 39.88
C MET A 53 -3.27 4.72 39.83
N THR A 54 -3.94 4.58 38.68
CA THR A 54 -5.10 3.67 38.53
C THR A 54 -4.69 2.22 38.29
N LEU A 55 -3.45 1.96 37.88
CA LEU A 55 -2.90 0.60 37.76
C LEU A 55 -2.53 0.07 39.15
N GLN A 56 -3.46 -0.63 39.79
CA GLN A 56 -3.27 -1.19 41.14
C GLN A 56 -3.40 -2.73 41.19
N HIS A 57 -3.66 -3.37 40.05
CA HIS A 57 -3.72 -4.83 39.93
C HIS A 57 -2.31 -5.41 40.04
N ASN A 58 -2.08 -6.35 40.97
CA ASN A 58 -0.78 -7.01 41.12
C ASN A 58 -0.48 -7.88 39.88
N ASP A 59 0.62 -7.58 39.18
CA ASP A 59 1.10 -8.34 38.02
C ASP A 59 2.02 -9.52 38.39
N GLY A 60 2.47 -9.58 39.65
CA GLY A 60 3.40 -10.59 40.17
C GLY A 60 4.89 -10.27 39.93
N LEU A 61 5.21 -9.30 39.06
CA LEU A 61 6.58 -9.04 38.59
C LEU A 61 7.49 -8.55 39.72
N LEU A 62 7.00 -7.62 40.55
CA LEU A 62 7.77 -7.12 41.70
C LEU A 62 7.99 -8.19 42.79
N PRO A 63 6.96 -8.90 43.30
CA PRO A 63 7.17 -10.02 44.21
C PRO A 63 8.14 -11.09 43.69
N GLU A 64 8.06 -11.45 42.40
CA GLU A 64 9.01 -12.40 41.81
C GLU A 64 10.44 -11.84 41.78
N SER A 65 10.63 -10.57 41.40
CA SER A 65 11.94 -9.91 41.41
C SER A 65 12.58 -9.87 42.81
N TYR A 66 11.77 -9.69 43.86
CA TYR A 66 12.22 -9.75 45.25
C TYR A 66 12.60 -11.17 45.68
N MET A 67 11.81 -12.19 45.31
CA MET A 67 12.18 -13.60 45.56
C MET A 67 13.52 -13.95 44.92
N GLN A 68 13.72 -13.60 43.64
CA GLN A 68 14.91 -13.93 42.87
C GLN A 68 16.18 -13.23 43.38
N MET A 69 16.07 -12.02 43.93
CA MET A 69 17.24 -11.23 44.38
C MET A 69 17.56 -11.38 45.88
N HIS A 70 16.59 -11.78 46.70
CA HIS A 70 16.77 -11.94 48.16
C HIS A 70 16.66 -13.40 48.64
N GLU A 71 16.43 -14.35 47.73
CA GLU A 71 16.27 -15.80 48.01
C GLU A 71 15.15 -16.11 49.04
N VAL A 72 14.14 -15.24 49.10
CA VAL A 72 13.01 -15.33 50.04
C VAL A 72 11.78 -16.01 49.42
N SER A 73 10.88 -16.53 50.27
CA SER A 73 9.58 -17.02 49.79
C SER A 73 8.67 -15.90 49.28
N TYR A 74 7.71 -16.23 48.40
CA TYR A 74 6.76 -15.26 47.84
C TYR A 74 6.05 -14.40 48.91
N ARG A 75 5.67 -15.01 50.04
CA ARG A 75 5.02 -14.30 51.15
C ARG A 75 5.96 -13.30 51.84
N GLN A 76 7.25 -13.61 51.95
CA GLN A 76 8.25 -12.68 52.49
C GLN A 76 8.56 -11.56 51.48
N ALA A 77 8.69 -11.89 50.19
CA ALA A 77 8.84 -10.90 49.11
C ALA A 77 7.67 -9.90 49.08
N GLN A 78 6.42 -10.38 49.24
CA GLN A 78 5.26 -9.50 49.38
C GLN A 78 5.35 -8.57 50.59
N LEU A 79 5.76 -9.05 51.77
CA LEU A 79 5.90 -8.22 52.96
C LEU A 79 7.00 -7.15 52.80
N MET A 80 8.14 -7.49 52.18
CA MET A 80 9.21 -6.54 51.86
C MET A 80 8.76 -5.48 50.85
N LEU A 81 7.97 -5.87 49.85
CA LEU A 81 7.38 -4.95 48.89
C LEU A 81 6.35 -4.02 49.54
N GLU A 82 5.51 -4.53 50.45
CA GLU A 82 4.55 -3.71 51.20
C GLU A 82 5.24 -2.73 52.15
N GLU A 83 6.36 -3.11 52.76
CA GLU A 83 7.26 -2.24 53.55
C GLU A 83 7.83 -1.09 52.69
N ASP A 84 8.48 -1.40 51.56
CA ASP A 84 9.05 -0.36 50.65
C ASP A 84 7.97 0.58 50.08
N VAL A 85 6.75 0.08 49.83
CA VAL A 85 5.63 0.88 49.33
C VAL A 85 5.09 1.84 50.38
N GLU A 86 5.07 1.44 51.65
CA GLU A 86 4.62 2.33 52.72
C GLU A 86 5.69 3.37 53.06
N ASP A 87 6.98 3.02 53.02
CA ASP A 87 8.09 3.99 53.10
C ASP A 87 8.00 5.07 52.01
N ILE A 88 7.72 4.67 50.76
CA ILE A 88 7.49 5.60 49.64
C ILE A 88 6.35 6.60 49.95
N LYS A 89 5.24 6.13 50.51
CA LYS A 89 4.10 6.99 50.87
C LYS A 89 4.43 7.91 52.04
N ASN A 90 5.10 7.38 53.07
CA ASN A 90 5.51 8.15 54.25
C ASN A 90 6.43 9.31 53.84
N ILE A 91 7.42 9.06 52.98
CA ILE A 91 8.31 10.11 52.44
C ILE A 91 7.50 11.14 51.62
N LEU A 92 6.57 10.70 50.76
CA LEU A 92 5.74 11.62 49.97
C LEU A 92 4.79 12.48 50.82
N GLN A 93 4.22 11.92 51.88
CA GLN A 93 3.36 12.67 52.82
C GLN A 93 4.16 13.63 53.69
N GLN A 94 5.35 13.24 54.17
CA GLN A 94 6.16 14.04 55.08
C GLN A 94 6.91 15.19 54.38
N TYR A 95 7.42 14.95 53.17
CA TYR A 95 8.30 15.89 52.45
C TYR A 95 7.67 16.51 51.20
N GLY A 96 6.49 16.04 50.78
CA GLY A 96 5.81 16.50 49.56
C GLY A 96 6.54 16.17 48.25
N LYS A 97 7.73 15.55 48.30
CA LYS A 97 8.56 15.23 47.14
C LYS A 97 9.43 13.98 47.39
N LEU A 98 9.60 13.15 46.36
CA LEU A 98 10.41 11.93 46.39
C LEU A 98 11.14 11.78 45.05
N SER A 99 12.45 11.48 45.08
CA SER A 99 13.22 11.15 43.87
C SER A 99 13.51 9.65 43.82
N LEU A 100 13.28 9.03 42.67
CA LEU A 100 13.53 7.62 42.39
C LEU A 100 14.67 7.42 41.36
N GLY A 101 15.58 8.39 41.24
CA GLY A 101 16.72 8.29 40.33
C GLY A 101 16.30 8.33 38.86
N VAL A 102 16.70 7.34 38.07
CA VAL A 102 16.48 7.30 36.61
C VAL A 102 15.00 7.17 36.26
N LEU A 103 14.19 6.56 37.14
CA LEU A 103 12.74 6.49 36.99
C LEU A 103 12.08 7.88 36.95
N GLY A 104 12.66 8.88 37.62
CA GLY A 104 12.11 10.23 37.77
C GLY A 104 11.82 10.61 39.22
N SER A 105 10.87 11.53 39.41
CA SER A 105 10.50 12.03 40.74
C SER A 105 9.00 12.31 40.87
N PHE A 106 8.50 12.21 42.10
CA PHE A 106 7.13 12.53 42.47
C PHE A 106 7.09 13.83 43.28
N SER A 107 6.05 14.63 43.09
CA SER A 107 5.73 15.80 43.91
C SER A 107 4.23 15.87 44.18
N ILE A 108 3.84 16.29 45.38
CA ILE A 108 2.46 16.64 45.70
C ILE A 108 2.18 18.08 45.22
N GLY A 109 1.11 18.27 44.46
CA GLY A 109 0.64 19.57 43.98
C GLY A 109 -0.17 20.34 45.02
N GLU A 110 -0.54 21.58 44.72
CA GLU A 110 -1.24 22.49 45.64
C GLU A 110 -2.64 21.99 46.04
N GLU A 111 -3.28 21.16 45.21
CA GLU A 111 -4.59 20.54 45.48
C GLU A 111 -4.45 19.14 46.11
N GLY A 112 -3.24 18.74 46.48
CA GLY A 112 -2.93 17.43 47.07
C GLY A 112 -2.79 16.29 46.04
N GLN A 113 -2.84 16.57 44.73
CA GLN A 113 -2.63 15.54 43.71
C GLN A 113 -1.17 15.08 43.63
N MET A 114 -0.93 13.80 43.37
CA MET A 114 0.41 13.28 43.12
C MET A 114 0.78 13.48 41.65
N ILE A 115 1.83 14.27 41.39
CA ILE A 115 2.37 14.57 40.06
C ILE A 115 3.67 13.77 39.88
N PHE A 116 3.80 13.08 38.75
CA PHE A 116 5.01 12.37 38.35
C PHE A 116 5.77 13.16 37.28
N HIS A 117 7.06 13.38 37.53
CA HIS A 117 8.01 13.99 36.59
C HIS A 117 8.96 12.90 36.11
N PRO A 118 8.90 12.49 34.82
CA PRO A 118 9.72 11.40 34.31
C PRO A 118 11.21 11.73 34.31
N GLY A 119 12.05 10.71 34.53
CA GLY A 119 13.50 10.82 34.46
C GLY A 119 14.06 10.64 33.04
N GLU A 120 15.39 10.51 32.94
CA GLU A 120 16.08 10.19 31.69
C GLU A 120 15.77 8.73 31.29
N THR A 121 15.28 8.54 30.06
CA THR A 121 14.64 7.28 29.64
C THR A 121 15.41 6.48 28.60
N ASP A 122 16.60 6.95 28.22
CA ASP A 122 17.48 6.30 27.24
C ASP A 122 17.91 4.89 27.69
N LEU A 123 18.04 4.62 28.99
CA LEU A 123 18.38 3.28 29.51
C LEU A 123 17.31 2.22 29.17
N PHE A 124 16.03 2.60 29.09
CA PHE A 124 14.92 1.69 28.77
C PHE A 124 14.74 1.52 27.24
N SER A 125 15.44 2.32 26.45
CA SER A 125 15.36 2.34 24.98
C SER A 125 16.29 1.29 24.33
N VAL A 126 16.29 0.06 24.87
CA VAL A 126 17.23 -1.02 24.51
C VAL A 126 17.30 -1.29 23.00
N GLY A 127 16.17 -1.23 22.29
CA GLY A 127 16.09 -1.46 20.84
C GLY A 127 16.71 -0.37 19.95
N SER A 128 17.14 0.75 20.54
CA SER A 128 17.82 1.87 19.89
C SER A 128 19.07 2.33 20.67
N TYR A 129 19.54 1.50 21.62
CA TYR A 129 20.70 1.79 22.43
C TYR A 129 21.93 2.08 21.57
N GLY A 130 22.60 3.20 21.86
CA GLY A 130 23.76 3.67 21.09
C GLY A 130 23.45 4.41 19.78
N LEU A 131 22.18 4.60 19.41
CA LEU A 131 21.80 5.51 18.32
C LEU A 131 21.71 6.95 18.85
N PRO A 132 22.60 7.87 18.46
CA PRO A 132 22.52 9.26 18.88
C PRO A 132 21.40 10.00 18.14
N VAL A 133 20.91 11.07 18.77
CA VAL A 133 20.21 12.15 18.05
C VAL A 133 21.22 12.80 17.10
N PHE A 134 20.88 12.96 15.81
CA PHE A 134 21.80 13.54 14.82
C PHE A 134 21.13 14.61 13.95
N HIS A 135 21.89 15.65 13.65
CA HIS A 135 21.49 16.69 12.70
C HIS A 135 21.81 16.25 11.26
N PHE A 136 20.88 16.44 10.34
CA PHE A 136 21.07 16.18 8.91
C PHE A 136 20.62 17.40 8.10
N PRO A 137 21.54 18.07 7.38
CA PRO A 137 21.24 19.34 6.71
C PRO A 137 20.19 19.17 5.62
N VAL A 138 19.41 20.21 5.37
CA VAL A 138 18.47 20.25 4.24
C VAL A 138 19.26 20.17 2.93
N LEU A 139 19.02 19.10 2.17
CA LEU A 139 19.54 18.98 0.81
C LEU A 139 18.84 20.03 -0.07
N ALA A 140 19.61 20.67 -0.95
CA ALA A 140 19.04 21.55 -1.96
C ALA A 140 18.03 20.76 -2.83
N PRO A 141 16.84 21.32 -3.13
CA PRO A 141 15.92 20.70 -4.07
C PRO A 141 16.61 20.48 -5.42
N LEU A 142 16.57 19.24 -5.92
CA LEU A 142 16.99 18.96 -7.29
C LEU A 142 15.89 19.47 -8.23
N GLU A 143 16.18 20.49 -9.03
CA GLU A 143 15.21 21.12 -9.94
C GLU A 143 14.94 20.32 -11.23
N MET A 144 15.57 19.15 -11.38
CA MET A 144 15.46 18.30 -12.57
C MET A 144 14.15 17.49 -12.66
N GLU A 145 13.85 17.03 -13.88
CA GLU A 145 12.76 16.12 -14.25
C GLU A 145 11.31 16.63 -14.12
N ARG A 146 11.07 17.90 -13.79
CA ARG A 146 9.73 18.50 -14.04
C ARG A 146 9.52 18.90 -15.50
N GLU A 147 10.57 19.27 -16.23
CA GLU A 147 10.47 19.59 -17.65
C GLU A 147 10.32 18.35 -18.53
N GLU A 148 11.10 17.28 -18.32
CA GLU A 148 10.99 16.07 -19.15
C GLU A 148 9.60 15.40 -19.06
N ALA A 149 9.01 15.35 -17.86
CA ALA A 149 7.64 14.86 -17.67
C ALA A 149 6.58 15.72 -18.42
N VAL A 150 6.81 17.03 -18.56
CA VAL A 150 5.94 17.96 -19.30
C VAL A 150 6.18 17.86 -20.81
N LEU A 151 7.43 17.70 -21.26
CA LEU A 151 7.77 17.51 -22.68
C LEU A 151 7.24 16.17 -23.21
N LEU A 152 7.32 15.10 -22.43
CA LEU A 152 6.75 13.79 -22.75
C LEU A 152 5.21 13.76 -22.76
N THR A 153 4.54 14.75 -22.14
CA THR A 153 3.07 14.87 -22.16
C THR A 153 2.54 15.91 -23.15
N SER A 154 3.34 16.90 -23.56
CA SER A 154 2.89 17.96 -24.49
C SER A 154 2.88 17.56 -25.96
N GLN A 155 3.72 16.59 -26.39
CA GLN A 155 3.83 16.18 -27.80
C GLN A 155 2.87 15.07 -28.25
N LYS A 156 1.65 15.03 -27.70
CA LYS A 156 0.52 14.30 -28.31
C LYS A 156 -0.56 15.26 -28.77
N GLU A 157 -0.31 15.89 -29.92
CA GLU A 157 -1.39 16.45 -30.73
C GLU A 157 -2.47 15.39 -30.95
N LYS A 158 -3.70 15.71 -30.54
CA LYS A 158 -4.86 14.86 -30.80
C LYS A 158 -5.26 15.01 -32.26
N LYS A 159 -4.68 14.18 -33.13
CA LYS A 159 -5.28 13.90 -34.43
C LYS A 159 -6.58 13.17 -34.17
N ASP A 160 -7.72 13.82 -34.46
CA ASP A 160 -9.05 13.29 -34.19
C ASP A 160 -9.38 12.09 -35.09
N THR A 161 -8.87 10.92 -34.72
CA THR A 161 -9.22 9.64 -35.33
C THR A 161 -10.63 9.24 -34.90
N LEU A 162 -11.62 9.83 -35.58
CA LEU A 162 -13.04 9.47 -35.46
C LEU A 162 -13.24 8.00 -35.80
N TYR A 163 -13.27 7.16 -34.77
CA TYR A 163 -13.54 5.72 -34.90
C TYR A 163 -15.03 5.50 -35.22
N ILE A 164 -15.33 5.34 -36.51
CA ILE A 164 -16.68 4.98 -37.00
C ILE A 164 -16.78 3.45 -37.07
N PRO A 165 -17.56 2.78 -36.19
CA PRO A 165 -17.64 1.31 -36.15
C PRO A 165 -18.52 0.74 -37.28
N ILE A 166 -17.98 0.70 -38.50
CA ILE A 166 -18.66 0.08 -39.65
C ILE A 166 -18.73 -1.44 -39.44
N SER A 167 -19.93 -2.03 -39.43
CA SER A 167 -20.08 -3.47 -39.23
C SER A 167 -19.53 -4.28 -40.41
N ARG A 168 -18.77 -5.35 -40.11
CA ARG A 168 -18.16 -6.23 -41.14
C ARG A 168 -19.17 -6.85 -42.11
N LYS A 169 -20.45 -6.94 -41.73
CA LYS A 169 -21.55 -7.40 -42.60
C LYS A 169 -21.79 -6.42 -43.77
N LEU A 170 -21.83 -5.11 -43.49
CA LEU A 170 -22.05 -4.07 -44.50
C LEU A 170 -20.89 -3.98 -45.50
N ILE A 171 -19.65 -4.10 -45.01
CA ILE A 171 -18.44 -4.11 -45.86
C ILE A 171 -18.51 -5.27 -46.86
N ARG A 172 -18.92 -6.47 -46.41
CA ARG A 172 -19.08 -7.64 -47.28
C ARG A 172 -20.16 -7.47 -48.35
N THR A 173 -21.29 -6.83 -48.02
CA THR A 173 -22.35 -6.55 -49.02
C THR A 173 -21.93 -5.49 -50.04
N VAL A 174 -21.23 -4.43 -49.62
CA VAL A 174 -20.72 -3.38 -50.54
C VAL A 174 -19.62 -3.92 -51.45
N MET A 175 -18.73 -4.77 -50.94
CA MET A 175 -17.69 -5.41 -51.76
C MET A 175 -18.29 -6.38 -52.79
N ALA A 176 -19.36 -7.11 -52.43
CA ALA A 176 -20.07 -8.00 -53.36
C ALA A 176 -20.80 -7.23 -54.47
N SER A 177 -21.47 -6.11 -54.15
CA SER A 177 -22.15 -5.29 -55.18
C SER A 177 -21.14 -4.56 -56.08
N ALA A 178 -20.03 -4.04 -55.54
CA ALA A 178 -18.96 -3.45 -56.32
C ALA A 178 -18.34 -4.45 -57.31
N ALA A 179 -18.08 -5.69 -56.87
CA ALA A 179 -17.59 -6.76 -57.75
C ALA A 179 -18.60 -7.11 -58.86
N ALA A 180 -19.90 -7.16 -58.55
CA ALA A 180 -20.94 -7.40 -59.56
C ALA A 180 -21.03 -6.27 -60.60
N VAL A 181 -20.92 -5.00 -60.19
CA VAL A 181 -20.89 -3.84 -61.11
C VAL A 181 -19.63 -3.86 -61.97
N ALA A 182 -18.46 -4.14 -61.40
CA ALA A 182 -17.22 -4.26 -62.16
C ALA A 182 -17.30 -5.38 -63.21
N LEU A 183 -17.87 -6.54 -62.85
CA LEU A 183 -18.06 -7.67 -63.77
C LEU A 183 -19.09 -7.35 -64.86
N PHE A 184 -20.18 -6.63 -64.54
CA PHE A 184 -21.13 -6.13 -65.53
C PHE A 184 -20.47 -5.17 -66.54
N LEU A 185 -19.62 -4.25 -66.08
CA LEU A 185 -18.87 -3.34 -66.95
C LEU A 185 -17.85 -4.07 -67.84
N LEU A 186 -17.20 -5.13 -67.33
CA LEU A 186 -16.25 -5.95 -68.10
C LEU A 186 -16.93 -6.84 -69.15
N VAL A 187 -18.17 -7.27 -68.91
CA VAL A 187 -18.97 -8.08 -69.85
C VAL A 187 -19.76 -7.21 -70.85
N SER A 188 -19.89 -5.91 -70.58
CA SER A 188 -20.53 -4.95 -71.49
C SER A 188 -19.71 -4.75 -72.76
N THR A 189 -20.17 -5.32 -73.88
CA THR A 189 -19.54 -5.16 -75.20
C THR A 189 -19.46 -3.67 -75.58
N PRO A 190 -18.30 -3.15 -76.01
CA PRO A 190 -18.15 -1.72 -76.26
C PRO A 190 -19.00 -1.26 -77.45
N VAL A 191 -19.76 -0.18 -77.26
CA VAL A 191 -20.55 0.47 -78.32
C VAL A 191 -19.60 1.19 -79.29
N ARG A 192 -19.08 0.43 -80.25
CA ARG A 192 -18.25 0.92 -81.35
C ARG A 192 -19.13 1.36 -82.51
N ASP A 193 -19.77 2.52 -82.31
CA ASP A 193 -19.90 3.60 -83.30
C ASP A 193 -20.77 4.71 -82.70
N VAL A 194 -20.16 5.86 -82.41
CA VAL A 194 -20.84 7.08 -81.96
C VAL A 194 -20.49 8.20 -82.91
N ASN A 195 -21.50 8.70 -83.64
CA ASN A 195 -21.29 9.71 -84.68
C ASN A 195 -20.75 11.02 -84.07
N GLN A 196 -19.61 11.47 -84.57
CA GLN A 196 -18.81 12.55 -83.97
C GLN A 196 -19.41 13.95 -84.22
N GLU A 197 -20.33 14.08 -85.19
CA GLU A 197 -21.00 15.34 -85.54
C GLU A 197 -22.00 15.84 -84.47
N ALA A 198 -22.37 15.01 -83.49
CA ALA A 198 -23.37 15.33 -82.48
C ALA A 198 -22.86 16.18 -81.29
N TYR A 199 -21.56 16.48 -81.19
CA TYR A 199 -20.94 17.08 -79.99
C TYR A 199 -20.55 18.56 -80.16
N THR A 200 -21.54 19.43 -80.37
CA THR A 200 -21.33 20.89 -80.48
C THR A 200 -21.36 21.61 -79.12
N ALA A 201 -20.40 21.32 -78.23
CA ALA A 201 -20.23 22.05 -76.97
C ALA A 201 -18.77 22.05 -76.46
N SER A 202 -18.02 23.13 -76.69
CA SER A 202 -16.72 23.37 -76.06
C SER A 202 -16.50 24.88 -75.85
N PHE A 203 -16.01 25.24 -74.66
CA PHE A 203 -15.90 26.63 -74.18
C PHE A 203 -14.44 27.06 -73.99
N VAL A 204 -13.67 27.14 -75.07
CA VAL A 204 -12.30 27.70 -75.06
C VAL A 204 -12.08 28.63 -76.26
N PRO A 205 -11.91 29.96 -76.06
CA PRO A 205 -11.64 30.89 -77.16
C PRO A 205 -10.24 30.67 -77.77
N THR A 206 -10.15 30.61 -79.10
CA THR A 206 -8.87 30.47 -79.80
C THR A 206 -8.17 31.83 -79.91
N GLY A 207 -7.25 32.12 -78.99
CA GLY A 207 -6.56 33.43 -79.00
C GLY A 207 -5.39 33.56 -78.04
N MET A 208 -4.25 32.92 -78.37
CA MET A 208 -2.88 33.38 -78.09
C MET A 208 -1.86 32.35 -78.63
N VAL A 209 -1.40 32.55 -79.87
CA VAL A 209 -0.27 31.79 -80.46
C VAL A 209 0.86 32.78 -80.74
N VAL A 210 1.85 32.82 -79.85
CA VAL A 210 3.16 33.45 -80.06
C VAL A 210 4.23 32.46 -79.54
N GLN A 211 5.42 32.49 -80.13
CA GLN A 211 6.25 31.29 -80.30
C GLN A 211 7.40 31.16 -79.28
N LYS A 212 7.60 29.90 -78.86
CA LYS A 212 8.88 29.16 -78.71
C LYS A 212 10.04 29.81 -77.91
N PRO A 213 10.50 29.18 -76.79
CA PRO A 213 11.72 29.61 -76.09
C PRO A 213 13.01 29.24 -76.83
N VAL A 214 14.11 29.89 -76.45
CA VAL A 214 15.46 29.66 -76.97
C VAL A 214 16.22 28.61 -76.13
N LEU A 215 17.09 27.85 -76.78
CA LEU A 215 17.93 26.81 -76.18
C LEU A 215 18.98 27.37 -75.21
N LEU A 216 19.22 26.61 -74.13
CA LEU A 216 20.57 26.37 -73.60
C LEU A 216 20.69 24.88 -73.30
N GLU A 217 21.60 24.21 -74.00
CA GLU A 217 21.87 22.77 -73.88
C GLU A 217 23.39 22.58 -73.84
N ALA A 218 23.89 21.78 -72.91
CA ALA A 218 25.32 21.63 -72.63
C ALA A 218 25.89 20.32 -73.17
N VAL A 219 27.09 20.39 -73.74
CA VAL A 219 27.83 19.29 -74.37
C VAL A 219 29.03 18.99 -73.46
N LEU A 220 29.05 17.89 -72.68
CA LEU A 220 29.66 16.57 -72.99
C LEU A 220 31.22 16.58 -73.10
N PRO A 221 31.93 15.44 -73.02
CA PRO A 221 31.84 14.34 -72.03
C PRO A 221 33.22 13.76 -71.60
N ASP A 222 33.26 12.84 -70.62
CA ASP A 222 33.98 11.53 -70.64
C ASP A 222 33.76 10.80 -69.28
N SER A 223 33.42 9.49 -69.20
CA SER A 223 34.22 8.25 -69.43
C SER A 223 35.15 7.90 -68.24
N THR A 224 35.23 6.66 -67.70
CA THR A 224 34.64 5.33 -68.03
C THR A 224 34.72 4.35 -66.83
N VAL A 225 33.78 3.38 -66.76
CA VAL A 225 33.89 1.89 -66.50
C VAL A 225 35.12 1.36 -65.69
N ALA A 226 35.06 0.41 -64.72
CA ALA A 226 34.30 -0.85 -64.55
C ALA A 226 34.06 -1.19 -63.05
N GLU A 227 33.00 -1.89 -62.58
CA GLU A 227 32.64 -3.34 -62.63
C GLU A 227 33.47 -4.33 -61.76
N ALA A 228 32.77 -5.01 -60.82
CA ALA A 228 32.98 -6.34 -60.20
C ALA A 228 32.18 -6.37 -58.87
N ASP A 229 30.93 -6.85 -58.76
CA ASP A 229 30.37 -8.20 -58.98
C ASP A 229 30.83 -9.28 -57.97
N THR A 230 29.88 -9.79 -57.19
CA THR A 230 29.83 -11.13 -56.57
C THR A 230 28.37 -11.41 -56.13
N LYS A 231 27.94 -12.68 -56.19
CA LYS A 231 26.54 -13.14 -56.19
C LYS A 231 26.19 -14.06 -54.99
N GLN A 232 24.92 -14.51 -54.97
CA GLN A 232 24.34 -15.66 -54.26
C GLN A 232 23.95 -15.49 -52.76
N GLU A 233 22.79 -15.93 -52.21
CA GLU A 233 21.66 -16.83 -52.63
C GLU A 233 21.95 -18.35 -52.57
N SER A 234 21.20 -19.26 -51.92
CA SER A 234 20.00 -19.23 -51.03
C SER A 234 20.34 -19.85 -49.63
N SER A 235 19.57 -20.56 -48.77
CA SER A 235 18.22 -21.20 -48.67
C SER A 235 17.75 -21.14 -47.16
N GLU A 236 16.67 -21.67 -46.56
CA GLU A 236 15.75 -22.85 -46.69
C GLU A 236 16.38 -24.25 -46.46
N GLU A 237 15.76 -25.25 -45.80
CA GLU A 237 15.04 -25.29 -44.50
C GLU A 237 15.59 -26.55 -43.71
N VAL A 238 14.94 -27.52 -43.04
CA VAL A 238 13.54 -27.90 -42.70
C VAL A 238 13.51 -28.72 -41.38
N ILE A 239 12.35 -28.80 -40.68
CA ILE A 239 11.88 -29.97 -39.86
C ILE A 239 12.58 -30.28 -38.49
N ALA A 240 12.00 -30.96 -37.48
CA ALA A 240 10.65 -30.97 -36.87
C ALA A 240 10.60 -31.89 -35.61
N ARG A 241 9.66 -31.61 -34.66
CA ARG A 241 8.96 -32.61 -33.77
C ARG A 241 9.82 -33.41 -32.73
N GLU A 242 9.29 -34.10 -31.70
CA GLU A 242 7.90 -34.34 -31.24
C GLU A 242 7.77 -34.62 -29.71
N VAL A 243 6.56 -34.41 -29.17
CA VAL A 243 5.84 -35.18 -28.10
C VAL A 243 6.60 -35.66 -26.82
N LYS A 244 6.34 -35.15 -25.59
CA LYS A 244 5.11 -35.17 -24.73
C LYS A 244 4.93 -36.46 -23.90
N LYS A 245 4.77 -36.33 -22.55
CA LYS A 245 4.11 -37.34 -21.70
C LYS A 245 3.42 -36.74 -20.46
N VAL A 246 2.32 -37.39 -20.04
CA VAL A 246 1.42 -37.08 -18.90
C VAL A 246 0.93 -38.44 -18.31
N VAL A 247 0.12 -38.44 -17.24
CA VAL A 247 -0.44 -39.58 -16.45
C VAL A 247 0.45 -39.99 -15.25
N SER A 248 0.06 -40.04 -13.95
CA SER A 248 -1.18 -39.91 -13.13
C SER A 248 -1.78 -41.20 -12.51
N VAL A 249 -2.32 -41.07 -11.26
CA VAL A 249 -3.04 -42.04 -10.38
C VAL A 249 -2.32 -43.35 -9.97
N PRO A 250 -2.73 -44.10 -8.90
CA PRO A 250 -3.62 -43.81 -7.75
C PRO A 250 -2.99 -44.16 -6.35
N ALA A 251 -3.79 -44.17 -5.27
CA ALA A 251 -3.47 -44.70 -3.92
C ALA A 251 -4.32 -45.98 -3.60
N PRO A 252 -4.09 -46.76 -2.51
CA PRO A 252 -4.75 -46.43 -1.20
C PRO A 252 -4.16 -46.99 0.14
N GLU A 253 -4.78 -46.58 1.25
CA GLU A 253 -4.98 -47.23 2.59
C GLU A 253 -3.87 -47.41 3.69
N LYS A 254 -4.13 -46.72 4.83
CA LYS A 254 -4.12 -47.17 6.25
C LYS A 254 -2.87 -47.78 6.93
N LYS A 255 -2.33 -47.01 7.90
CA LYS A 255 -2.32 -47.37 9.36
C LYS A 255 -2.09 -46.12 10.22
N ALA A 256 -2.44 -46.19 11.51
CA ALA A 256 -2.43 -45.04 12.42
C ALA A 256 -1.19 -45.03 13.34
N PHE A 257 -0.72 -43.82 13.70
CA PHE A 257 0.14 -43.58 14.86
C PHE A 257 -0.16 -42.20 15.48
N VAL A 258 0.20 -42.01 16.74
CA VAL A 258 -0.26 -40.89 17.60
C VAL A 258 0.87 -39.89 17.87
N SER A 259 0.46 -38.66 18.23
CA SER A 259 1.19 -37.54 18.84
C SER A 259 2.29 -36.79 18.04
N ARG A 260 1.97 -35.52 17.74
CA ARG A 260 2.79 -34.34 18.11
C ARG A 260 1.88 -33.10 18.15
N PRO A 261 2.13 -32.12 19.05
CA PRO A 261 1.30 -30.91 19.11
C PRO A 261 1.55 -30.05 17.86
N VAL A 262 0.47 -29.64 17.19
CA VAL A 262 0.56 -28.70 16.05
C VAL A 262 0.79 -27.30 16.60
N VAL A 263 1.85 -26.65 16.15
CA VAL A 263 2.13 -25.24 16.45
C VAL A 263 0.98 -24.38 15.92
N VAL A 264 0.26 -23.71 16.81
CA VAL A 264 -0.82 -22.80 16.45
C VAL A 264 -0.22 -21.54 15.84
N GLN A 265 -0.07 -21.55 14.52
CA GLN A 265 0.16 -20.34 13.73
C GLN A 265 -0.95 -19.31 14.03
N PRO A 266 -0.64 -18.01 14.16
CA PRO A 266 -1.65 -16.99 14.41
C PRO A 266 -2.68 -16.98 13.27
N LYS A 267 -3.94 -17.24 13.61
CA LYS A 267 -5.07 -17.21 12.68
C LYS A 267 -5.32 -15.77 12.25
N LYS A 268 -4.76 -15.38 11.10
CA LYS A 268 -5.12 -14.14 10.40
C LYS A 268 -6.63 -14.14 10.15
N MET A 269 -7.30 -13.06 10.55
CA MET A 269 -8.74 -12.90 10.35
C MET A 269 -9.03 -11.73 9.41
N TYR A 270 -9.98 -11.96 8.52
CA TYR A 270 -10.30 -11.11 7.38
C TYR A 270 -11.64 -10.44 7.64
N HIS A 271 -11.64 -9.11 7.80
CA HIS A 271 -12.83 -8.32 8.12
C HIS A 271 -13.12 -7.38 6.96
N ILE A 272 -14.38 -7.26 6.54
CA ILE A 272 -14.75 -6.42 5.39
C ILE A 272 -15.34 -5.12 5.89
N VAL A 273 -14.60 -4.03 5.69
CA VAL A 273 -14.98 -2.67 6.08
C VAL A 273 -15.89 -2.10 4.99
N ILE A 274 -17.09 -1.64 5.37
CA ILE A 274 -18.04 -0.96 4.47
C ILE A 274 -18.04 0.56 4.63
N ALA A 275 -17.69 1.08 5.82
CA ALA A 275 -17.61 2.51 6.08
C ALA A 275 -16.62 2.84 7.21
N SER A 276 -16.23 4.11 7.33
CA SER A 276 -15.33 4.60 8.39
C SER A 276 -15.57 6.08 8.68
N PHE A 277 -16.06 6.39 9.88
CA PHE A 277 -16.47 7.75 10.28
C PHE A 277 -15.58 8.35 11.37
N PRO A 278 -15.43 9.70 11.43
CA PRO A 278 -14.70 10.38 12.50
C PRO A 278 -15.51 10.52 13.80
N SER A 279 -16.85 10.42 13.74
CA SER A 279 -17.75 10.60 14.88
C SER A 279 -18.62 9.36 15.11
N GLU A 280 -18.94 9.06 16.36
CA GLU A 280 -19.75 7.91 16.75
C GLU A 280 -21.19 8.02 16.23
N SER A 281 -21.79 9.21 16.35
CA SER A 281 -23.17 9.48 15.91
C SER A 281 -23.37 9.17 14.42
N GLN A 282 -22.42 9.55 13.57
CA GLN A 282 -22.45 9.23 12.12
C GLN A 282 -22.32 7.73 11.85
N ALA A 283 -21.55 7.01 12.68
CA ALA A 283 -21.41 5.58 12.55
C ALA A 283 -22.70 4.83 12.95
N ASP A 284 -23.38 5.29 14.00
CA ASP A 284 -24.62 4.67 14.47
C ASP A 284 -25.82 5.03 13.56
N GLU A 285 -25.87 6.23 12.99
CA GLU A 285 -26.81 6.60 11.92
C GLU A 285 -26.62 5.68 10.69
N PHE A 286 -25.38 5.45 10.27
CA PHE A 286 -25.10 4.52 9.17
C PHE A 286 -25.51 3.08 9.51
N ILE A 287 -25.23 2.59 10.72
CA ILE A 287 -25.64 1.24 11.17
C ILE A 287 -27.17 1.10 11.18
N ALA A 288 -27.90 2.14 11.56
CA ALA A 288 -29.37 2.16 11.50
C ALA A 288 -29.91 2.11 10.05
N GLY A 289 -29.15 2.63 9.07
CA GLY A 289 -29.47 2.60 7.64
C GLY A 289 -28.99 1.36 6.86
N VAL A 290 -28.30 0.39 7.50
CA VAL A 290 -27.83 -0.84 6.85
C VAL A 290 -28.89 -1.94 6.91
N ASP A 291 -29.26 -2.44 5.73
CA ASP A 291 -30.17 -3.57 5.57
C ASP A 291 -29.54 -4.85 6.12
N ARG A 292 -30.06 -5.36 7.26
CA ARG A 292 -29.59 -6.60 7.93
C ARG A 292 -29.70 -7.86 7.07
N ASN A 293 -30.42 -7.79 5.95
CA ASN A 293 -30.50 -8.85 4.95
C ASN A 293 -29.24 -8.90 4.05
N GLU A 294 -28.58 -7.76 3.84
CA GLU A 294 -27.36 -7.63 3.04
C GLU A 294 -26.10 -7.89 3.89
N CYS A 295 -26.05 -7.29 5.08
CA CYS A 295 -24.93 -7.42 6.03
C CYS A 295 -25.41 -8.10 7.32
N LYS A 296 -24.95 -9.34 7.56
CA LYS A 296 -25.47 -10.19 8.66
C LYS A 296 -24.80 -9.93 10.01
N HIS A 297 -23.54 -9.53 10.01
CA HIS A 297 -22.73 -9.37 11.23
C HIS A 297 -22.14 -7.95 11.33
N VAL A 298 -23.00 -6.95 11.11
CA VAL A 298 -22.63 -5.52 11.20
C VAL A 298 -22.06 -5.22 12.58
N SER A 299 -20.83 -4.70 12.62
CA SER A 299 -20.13 -4.38 13.88
C SER A 299 -19.33 -3.08 13.79
N LYS A 300 -19.26 -2.36 14.91
CA LYS A 300 -18.55 -1.08 15.07
C LYS A 300 -17.28 -1.33 15.88
N VAL A 301 -16.11 -0.92 15.38
CA VAL A 301 -14.85 -0.95 16.15
C VAL A 301 -14.09 0.35 15.99
N VAL A 302 -13.64 0.93 17.10
CA VAL A 302 -12.79 2.12 17.12
C VAL A 302 -11.34 1.73 16.84
N ARG A 303 -10.74 2.31 15.80
CA ARG A 303 -9.30 2.21 15.49
C ARG A 303 -8.82 3.52 14.91
N ASP A 304 -7.61 3.95 15.30
CA ASP A 304 -6.91 5.11 14.73
C ASP A 304 -7.75 6.42 14.81
N GLY A 305 -8.49 6.58 15.91
CA GLY A 305 -9.41 7.70 16.14
C GLY A 305 -10.68 7.68 15.27
N LYS A 306 -11.00 6.58 14.59
CA LYS A 306 -12.13 6.44 13.66
C LYS A 306 -12.99 5.23 13.98
N TYR A 307 -14.29 5.37 13.74
CA TYR A 307 -15.31 4.34 13.90
C TYR A 307 -15.41 3.55 12.59
N ARG A 308 -14.81 2.36 12.54
CA ARG A 308 -14.88 1.46 11.38
C ARG A 308 -16.08 0.54 11.51
N ILE A 309 -16.83 0.40 10.42
CA ILE A 309 -18.02 -0.45 10.34
C ILE A 309 -17.71 -1.62 9.42
N TYR A 310 -17.86 -2.83 9.95
CA TYR A 310 -17.58 -4.09 9.27
C TYR A 310 -18.90 -4.79 8.93
N ALA A 311 -19.00 -5.39 7.75
CA ALA A 311 -20.20 -6.13 7.33
C ALA A 311 -20.19 -7.60 7.80
N ASP A 312 -19.03 -8.25 7.73
CA ASP A 312 -18.80 -9.62 8.20
C ASP A 312 -17.29 -9.93 8.37
N LYS A 313 -16.98 -11.10 8.92
CA LYS A 313 -15.63 -11.56 9.31
C LYS A 313 -15.40 -13.03 8.93
N PHE A 314 -14.23 -13.33 8.36
CA PHE A 314 -13.87 -14.65 7.82
C PHE A 314 -12.49 -15.13 8.28
N ASP A 315 -12.35 -16.45 8.43
CA ASP A 315 -11.06 -17.14 8.67
C ASP A 315 -10.30 -17.47 7.36
N ASN A 316 -10.93 -17.37 6.18
CA ASN A 316 -10.30 -17.55 4.86
C ASN A 316 -10.40 -16.28 4.00
N ARG A 317 -9.33 -15.95 3.29
CA ARG A 317 -9.22 -14.81 2.37
C ARG A 317 -10.19 -14.90 1.21
N GLU A 318 -10.29 -16.07 0.56
CA GLU A 318 -11.09 -16.26 -0.66
C GLU A 318 -12.60 -16.08 -0.39
N ALA A 319 -13.05 -16.53 0.78
CA ALA A 319 -14.42 -16.32 1.26
C ALA A 319 -14.70 -14.82 1.48
N ALA A 320 -13.75 -14.08 2.07
CA ALA A 320 -13.88 -12.64 2.24
C ALA A 320 -13.87 -11.88 0.90
N GLU A 321 -13.00 -12.24 -0.04
CA GLU A 321 -12.90 -11.56 -1.34
C GLU A 321 -14.13 -11.81 -2.22
N SER A 322 -14.71 -13.02 -2.18
CA SER A 322 -15.98 -13.33 -2.86
C SER A 322 -17.20 -12.62 -2.25
N TYR A 323 -17.31 -12.56 -0.92
CA TYR A 323 -18.37 -11.78 -0.25
C TYR A 323 -18.22 -10.27 -0.51
N MET A 324 -16.99 -9.74 -0.51
CA MET A 324 -16.70 -8.34 -0.88
C MET A 324 -17.11 -8.04 -2.33
N ALA A 325 -16.86 -8.96 -3.28
CA ALA A 325 -17.32 -8.81 -4.67
C ALA A 325 -18.85 -8.80 -4.77
N THR A 326 -19.55 -9.60 -3.97
CA THR A 326 -21.01 -9.56 -3.86
C THR A 326 -21.50 -8.23 -3.30
N LEU A 327 -20.95 -7.74 -2.19
CA LEU A 327 -21.33 -6.44 -1.59
C LEU A 327 -21.12 -5.26 -2.55
N ARG A 328 -19.99 -5.22 -3.27
CA ARG A 328 -19.66 -4.18 -4.26
C ARG A 328 -20.60 -4.15 -5.47
N SER A 329 -21.47 -5.15 -5.64
CA SER A 329 -22.53 -5.13 -6.65
C SER A 329 -23.70 -4.21 -6.26
N ASN A 330 -23.87 -3.88 -4.97
CA ASN A 330 -24.76 -2.81 -4.52
C ASN A 330 -24.00 -1.47 -4.54
N PRO A 331 -24.52 -0.40 -5.17
CA PRO A 331 -23.87 0.91 -5.19
C PRO A 331 -23.61 1.51 -3.79
N LYS A 332 -24.37 1.12 -2.74
CA LYS A 332 -24.12 1.53 -1.34
C LYS A 332 -22.74 1.14 -0.81
N TYR A 333 -22.15 0.04 -1.30
CA TYR A 333 -20.91 -0.55 -0.73
C TYR A 333 -19.78 -0.71 -1.77
N LYS A 334 -19.81 0.08 -2.84
CA LYS A 334 -18.81 0.06 -3.92
C LYS A 334 -17.36 0.19 -3.40
N ASP A 335 -17.17 1.01 -2.37
CA ASP A 335 -15.86 1.31 -1.79
C ASP A 335 -15.47 0.39 -0.61
N ALA A 336 -16.25 -0.68 -0.36
CA ALA A 336 -15.94 -1.65 0.69
C ALA A 336 -14.59 -2.33 0.44
N TRP A 337 -13.81 -2.58 1.50
CA TRP A 337 -12.43 -3.06 1.41
C TRP A 337 -12.05 -4.06 2.50
N LEU A 338 -10.98 -4.82 2.24
CA LEU A 338 -10.53 -5.94 3.08
C LEU A 338 -9.50 -5.49 4.11
N PHE A 339 -9.82 -5.65 5.39
CA PHE A 339 -8.90 -5.45 6.52
C PHE A 339 -8.41 -6.79 7.06
N ILE A 340 -7.11 -6.93 7.31
CA ILE A 340 -6.49 -8.16 7.81
C ILE A 340 -5.95 -7.92 9.21
N SER A 341 -6.58 -8.50 10.23
CA SER A 341 -5.98 -8.57 11.57
C SER A 341 -5.02 -9.76 11.63
N ARG A 342 -3.82 -9.51 12.17
CA ARG A 342 -2.85 -10.55 12.52
C ARG A 342 -3.13 -11.13 13.90
#